data_AF-A0A9W5Y2B7-F1
#
_entry.id   AF-A0A9W5Y2B7-F1
#
_cell.length_a   1.000
_cell.length_b   1.000
_cell.length_c   1.000
_cell.angle_alpha   90.00
_cell.angle_beta   90.00
_cell.angle_gamma   90.00
#
_symmetry.space_group_name_H-M   'P 1'
#
loop_
_entity.id
_entity.type
_entity.pdbx_description
1 polymer ?
#
loop_
_entity_poly.entity_id
_entity_poly.type
_entity_poly.pdbx_seq_one_letter_code
_entity_poly.pdbx_strand_id
1 'polypeptide(L)'
;MGNVSGIVFKHSSEKNLYVSGDTVWYEGVRKVIDTYKPEIIIVDGGDNQLFGMGSLVMGKDDIYEVHKAEPNSMIIPSHMEAMITGPYTGKN
;
A
#
# COMPACT_ATOMS: atom_id res chain seq x y z
N MET A 1 16.29 2.75 3.65
CA MET A 1 14.92 2.36 4.04
C MET A 1 15.02 1.16 4.98
N GLY A 2 14.09 1.05 5.94
CA GLY A 2 14.03 -0.08 6.87
C GLY A 2 13.22 -1.25 6.32
N ASN A 3 13.20 -2.36 7.06
CA ASN A 3 12.34 -3.49 6.74
C ASN A 3 10.89 -3.18 7.14
N VAL A 4 9.97 -3.40 6.21
CA VAL A 4 8.52 -3.28 6.39
C VAL A 4 7.89 -4.64 6.11
N SER A 5 6.79 -4.94 6.79
CA SER A 5 6.08 -6.21 6.65
C SER A 5 4.61 -5.95 6.37
N GLY A 6 4.06 -6.66 5.39
CA GLY A 6 2.63 -6.81 5.24
C GLY A 6 2.11 -8.02 6.03
N ILE A 7 0.80 -8.05 6.31
CA ILE A 7 0.15 -9.13 7.07
C ILE A 7 -1.08 -9.61 6.32
N VAL A 8 -1.24 -10.93 6.20
CA VAL A 8 -2.45 -11.57 5.67
C VAL A 8 -3.21 -12.24 6.81
N PHE A 9 -4.48 -11.88 6.97
CA PHE A 9 -5.42 -12.53 7.86
C PHE A 9 -6.30 -13.49 7.05
N LYS A 10 -6.43 -14.73 7.53
CA LYS A 10 -7.20 -15.79 6.89
C LYS A 10 -7.93 -16.63 7.92
N HIS A 11 -9.22 -16.84 7.69
CA HIS A 11 -10.06 -17.73 8.48
C HIS A 11 -11.10 -18.39 7.56
N SER A 12 -11.54 -19.61 7.87
CA SER A 12 -12.43 -20.38 6.97
C SER A 12 -13.83 -19.79 6.80
N SER A 13 -14.28 -18.98 7.76
CA SER A 13 -15.59 -18.33 7.76
C SER A 13 -15.54 -16.83 7.44
N GLU A 14 -14.37 -16.27 7.15
CA GLU A 14 -14.17 -14.83 6.95
C GLU A 14 -13.49 -14.58 5.61
N LYS A 15 -13.60 -13.33 5.14
CA LYS A 15 -12.85 -12.87 3.97
C LYS A 15 -11.36 -12.84 4.27
N ASN A 16 -10.53 -13.15 3.28
CA ASN A 16 -9.09 -12.94 3.38
C ASN A 16 -8.80 -11.44 3.30
N LEU A 17 -8.07 -10.94 4.29
CA LEU A 17 -7.68 -9.54 4.40
C LEU A 17 -6.15 -9.44 4.26
N TYR A 18 -5.70 -8.56 3.37
CA TYR A 18 -4.29 -8.22 3.24
C TYR A 18 -4.07 -6.75 3.65
N VAL A 19 -3.15 -6.53 4.59
CA VAL A 19 -2.62 -5.20 4.94
C VAL A 19 -1.21 -5.08 4.37
N SER A 20 -0.98 -4.16 3.43
CA SER A 20 0.30 -4.04 2.74
C SER A 20 1.43 -3.50 3.63
N GLY A 21 1.07 -2.64 4.59
CA GLY A 21 1.99 -1.80 5.33
C GLY A 21 2.61 -0.69 4.46
N ASP A 22 3.59 0.01 5.05
CA ASP A 22 4.35 1.11 4.43
C ASP A 22 5.20 0.62 3.25
N THR A 23 4.59 0.48 2.08
CA THR A 23 5.27 -0.01 0.88
C THR A 23 4.73 0.67 -0.38
N VAL A 24 5.52 0.63 -1.45
CA VAL A 24 5.10 1.03 -2.81
C VAL A 24 4.67 -0.21 -3.60
N TRP A 25 4.14 -0.04 -4.82
CA TRP A 25 3.91 -1.19 -5.69
C TRP A 25 5.23 -1.85 -6.11
N TYR A 26 5.35 -3.16 -5.86
CA TYR A 26 6.47 -3.97 -6.35
C TYR A 26 6.09 -5.47 -6.44
N GLU A 27 6.99 -6.28 -6.98
CA GLU A 27 6.76 -7.71 -7.22
C GLU A 27 6.34 -8.50 -5.97
N GLY A 28 6.79 -8.10 -4.76
CA GLY A 28 6.40 -8.76 -3.52
C GLY A 28 4.92 -8.58 -3.18
N VAL A 29 4.38 -7.36 -3.36
CA VAL A 29 2.94 -7.10 -3.22
C VAL A 29 2.16 -7.95 -4.20
N ARG A 30 2.61 -8.00 -5.47
CA ARG A 30 1.99 -8.85 -6.51
C ARG A 30 1.98 -10.32 -6.10
N LYS A 31 3.10 -10.85 -5.61
CA LYS A 31 3.21 -12.24 -5.15
C LYS A 31 2.23 -12.56 -4.01
N VAL A 32 2.06 -11.65 -3.05
CA VAL A 32 1.08 -11.82 -1.96
C VAL A 32 -0.35 -11.85 -2.52
N ILE A 33 -0.70 -10.90 -3.40
CA ILE A 33 -2.02 -10.87 -4.04
C ILE A 33 -2.30 -12.16 -4.82
N ASP A 34 -1.34 -12.61 -5.63
CA ASP A 34 -1.49 -13.83 -6.43
C ASP A 34 -1.58 -15.11 -5.58
N THR A 35 -0.86 -15.16 -4.46
CA THR A 35 -0.82 -16.32 -3.58
C THR A 35 -2.07 -16.45 -2.72
N TYR A 36 -2.52 -15.34 -2.13
CA TYR A 36 -3.58 -15.37 -1.12
C TYR A 36 -4.96 -14.96 -1.64
N LYS A 37 -5.02 -14.32 -2.81
CA LYS A 37 -6.27 -13.86 -3.45
C LYS A 37 -7.20 -13.18 -2.44
N PRO A 38 -6.71 -12.11 -1.76
CA PRO A 38 -7.51 -11.43 -0.76
C PRO A 38 -8.79 -10.86 -1.38
N GLU A 39 -9.88 -10.83 -0.62
CA GLU A 39 -11.09 -10.11 -1.02
C GLU A 39 -11.09 -8.66 -0.54
N ILE A 40 -10.24 -8.35 0.46
CA ILE A 40 -10.05 -7.01 1.00
C ILE A 40 -8.55 -6.70 1.05
N ILE A 41 -8.15 -5.56 0.51
CA ILE A 41 -6.77 -5.07 0.54
C ILE A 41 -6.75 -3.68 1.18
N ILE A 42 -6.03 -3.53 2.28
CA ILE A 42 -5.74 -2.24 2.90
C ILE A 42 -4.35 -1.80 2.46
N VAL A 43 -4.26 -0.58 1.94
CA VAL A 43 -3.02 0.04 1.48
C VAL A 43 -2.77 1.35 2.21
N ASP A 44 -1.53 1.63 2.56
CA ASP A 44 -1.14 2.96 3.06
C ASP A 44 -0.95 3.88 1.84
N GLY A 45 -1.99 4.69 1.57
CA GLY A 45 -2.20 5.40 0.31
C GLY A 45 -1.87 6.90 0.36
N GLY A 46 -1.05 7.32 1.33
CA GLY A 46 -0.76 8.74 1.59
C GLY A 46 0.21 9.40 0.60
N ASP A 47 0.84 8.63 -0.30
CA ASP A 47 1.92 9.09 -1.20
C ASP A 47 3.01 9.89 -0.47
N ASN A 48 3.39 9.48 0.74
CA ASN A 48 4.38 10.20 1.53
C ASN A 48 5.73 10.23 0.81
N GLN A 49 6.30 11.41 0.58
CA GLN A 49 7.54 11.54 -0.19
C GLN A 49 8.71 12.01 0.68
N LEU A 50 9.90 11.50 0.37
CA LEU A 50 11.16 12.02 0.90
C LEU A 50 11.97 12.65 -0.24
N PHE A 51 12.52 13.84 0.01
CA PHE A 51 13.27 14.60 -0.99
C PHE A 51 14.39 13.76 -1.61
N GLY A 52 14.36 13.59 -2.94
CA GLY A 52 15.35 12.82 -3.69
C GLY A 52 15.20 11.29 -3.61
N MET A 53 14.21 10.76 -2.88
CA MET A 53 13.97 9.30 -2.76
C MET A 53 12.61 8.85 -3.32
N GLY A 54 11.73 9.78 -3.68
CA GLY A 54 10.40 9.47 -4.22
C GLY A 54 9.42 9.04 -3.13
N SER A 55 8.37 8.33 -3.54
CA SER A 55 7.29 7.86 -2.66
C SER A 55 7.77 6.73 -1.73
N LEU A 56 7.42 6.84 -0.46
CA LEU A 56 7.70 5.86 0.59
C LEU A 56 6.56 4.85 0.77
N VAL A 57 5.33 5.28 0.48
CA VAL A 57 4.11 4.48 0.51
C VAL A 57 3.34 4.67 -0.80
N MET A 58 2.24 3.93 -1.00
CA MET A 58 1.53 3.90 -2.26
C MET A 58 0.91 5.26 -2.62
N GLY A 59 1.10 5.68 -3.87
CA GLY A 59 0.33 6.74 -4.52
C GLY A 59 -0.81 6.19 -5.37
N LYS A 60 -1.55 7.06 -6.04
CA LYS A 60 -2.70 6.69 -6.89
C LYS A 60 -2.36 5.64 -7.96
N ASP A 61 -1.17 5.72 -8.54
CA ASP A 61 -0.75 4.86 -9.65
C ASP A 61 -0.38 3.46 -9.12
N ASP A 62 0.22 3.37 -7.93
CA ASP A 62 0.45 2.11 -7.22
C ASP A 62 -0.89 1.42 -6.89
N ILE A 63 -1.86 2.19 -6.37
CA ILE A 63 -3.20 1.68 -6.04
C ILE A 63 -3.90 1.17 -7.31
N TYR A 64 -3.70 1.84 -8.45
CA TYR A 64 -4.22 1.35 -9.73
C TYR A 64 -3.58 0.03 -10.17
N GLU A 65 -2.29 -0.17 -9.93
CA GLU A 65 -1.65 -1.47 -10.17
C GLU A 65 -2.14 -2.57 -9.21
N VAL A 66 -2.43 -2.24 -7.94
CA VAL A 66 -3.10 -3.16 -7.01
C VAL A 66 -4.48 -3.57 -7.55
N HIS A 67 -5.27 -2.61 -8.04
CA HIS A 67 -6.57 -2.89 -8.66
C HIS A 67 -6.44 -3.77 -9.90
N LYS A 68 -5.47 -3.51 -10.77
CA LYS A 68 -5.20 -4.38 -11.94
C LYS A 68 -4.78 -5.79 -11.53
N ALA A 69 -4.13 -5.93 -10.38
CA ALA A 69 -3.67 -7.22 -9.89
C ALA A 69 -4.78 -8.09 -9.30
N GLU A 70 -5.75 -7.49 -8.64
CA GLU A 70 -6.97 -8.17 -8.18
C GLU A 70 -8.20 -7.27 -8.37
N PRO A 71 -8.82 -7.29 -9.57
CA PRO A 71 -9.93 -6.38 -9.89
C PRO A 71 -11.18 -6.58 -9.04
N ASN A 72 -11.32 -7.74 -8.41
CA ASN A 72 -12.49 -8.07 -7.59
C ASN A 72 -12.30 -7.74 -6.10
N SER A 73 -11.09 -7.36 -5.69
CA SER A 73 -10.81 -6.94 -4.32
C SER A 73 -11.48 -5.60 -4.00
N MET A 74 -11.99 -5.47 -2.78
CA MET A 74 -12.27 -4.17 -2.20
C MET A 74 -10.95 -3.57 -1.70
N ILE A 75 -10.52 -2.47 -2.30
CA ILE A 75 -9.30 -1.75 -1.90
C ILE A 75 -9.68 -0.59 -0.98
N ILE A 76 -9.07 -0.52 0.19
CA ILE A 76 -9.29 0.52 1.20
C ILE A 76 -7.99 1.30 1.39
N PRO A 77 -7.87 2.51 0.81
CA PRO A 77 -6.78 3.43 1.13
C PRO A 77 -6.88 3.90 2.59
N SER A 78 -5.77 3.78 3.31
CA SER A 78 -5.55 4.25 4.68
C SER A 78 -4.40 5.27 4.71
N HIS A 79 -4.08 5.77 5.90
CA HIS A 79 -2.90 6.59 6.16
C HIS A 79 -2.82 7.87 5.29
N MET A 80 -3.98 8.41 4.92
CA MET A 80 -4.10 9.69 4.22
C MET A 80 -4.25 10.82 5.25
N GLU A 81 -3.57 11.95 5.03
CA GLU A 81 -3.70 13.20 5.83
C GLU A 81 -3.31 13.11 7.32
N ALA A 82 -2.76 11.99 7.77
CA ALA A 82 -2.33 11.80 9.16
C ALA A 82 -0.96 12.43 9.48
N MET A 83 -0.08 12.53 8.47
CA MET A 83 1.26 13.11 8.62
C MET A 83 1.59 14.00 7.42
N ILE A 84 2.05 15.23 7.67
CA ILE A 84 2.61 16.10 6.63
C ILE A 84 3.96 15.51 6.21
N THR A 85 4.05 15.08 4.96
CA THR A 85 5.31 14.74 4.30
C THR A 85 5.40 15.52 2.99
N GLY A 86 5.67 16.81 3.11
CA GLY A 86 6.03 17.64 1.96
C GLY A 86 7.55 17.64 1.78
N PRO A 87 8.08 17.98 0.60
CA PRO A 87 9.45 18.45 0.54
C PRO A 87 9.58 19.61 1.53
N TYR A 88 10.58 19.58 2.40
CA TYR A 88 10.99 20.78 3.13
C TYR A 88 11.38 21.83 2.10
N THR A 89 10.43 22.65 1.65
CA THR A 89 10.74 23.89 0.95
C THR A 89 11.10 24.88 2.03
N GLY A 90 12.36 24.84 2.47
CA GLY A 90 12.95 25.97 3.18
C GLY A 90 12.74 27.19 2.29
N LYS A 91 11.83 28.08 2.70
CA LYS A 91 11.76 29.41 2.12
C LYS A 91 13.08 30.09 2.47
N ASN A 92 13.91 30.30 1.45
CA ASN A 92 14.89 31.39 1.46
C ASN A 92 14.16 32.72 1.50
#